data_AF-A0A1E7IQ66-F1
#
_entry.id   AF-A0A1E7IQ66-F1
#
_cell.length_a   1.000
_cell.length_b   1.000
_cell.length_c   1.000
_cell.angle_alpha   90.00
_cell.angle_beta   90.00
_cell.angle_gamma   90.00
#
_symmetry.space_group_name_H-M   'P 1'
#
loop_
_entity.id
_entity.type
_entity.pdbx_description
1 polymer ?
#
loop_
_entity_poly.entity_id
_entity_poly.type
_entity_poly.pdbx_seq_one_letter_code
_entity_poly.pdbx_strand_id
1 'polypeptide(L)'
;MKLSERVRLTPEDRQKIWKTYQAGGTNITDLAERFKVSRPTIYKVIERARKHEFEPRKSTNLRYRNLRYGLKRLAKVERNLEGSC
;
A
#
# COMPACT_ATOMS: atom_id res chain seq x y z
N MET A 1 -6.52 -2.65 -20.99
CA MET A 1 -6.09 -2.33 -19.60
C MET A 1 -7.36 -2.23 -18.75
N LYS A 2 -7.60 -3.15 -17.81
CA LYS A 2 -8.89 -3.22 -17.09
C LYS A 2 -8.83 -2.44 -15.78
N LEU A 3 -9.80 -1.55 -15.57
CA LEU A 3 -9.91 -0.68 -14.39
C LEU A 3 -9.93 -1.45 -13.05
N SER A 4 -10.33 -2.73 -13.09
CA SER A 4 -10.35 -3.66 -11.95
C SER A 4 -8.98 -4.11 -11.45
N GLU A 5 -7.89 -3.88 -12.21
CA GLU A 5 -6.56 -4.43 -11.89
C GLU A 5 -5.76 -3.63 -10.84
N ARG A 6 -6.24 -2.45 -10.41
CA ARG A 6 -5.46 -1.55 -9.52
C ARG A 6 -6.27 -0.83 -8.44
N VAL A 7 -7.44 -1.32 -8.07
CA VAL A 7 -8.11 -0.77 -6.88
C VAL A 7 -7.36 -1.30 -5.65
N ARG A 8 -6.63 -0.43 -4.96
CA ARG A 8 -6.02 -0.75 -3.66
C ARG A 8 -7.14 -1.15 -2.71
N LEU A 9 -6.93 -2.20 -1.92
CA LEU A 9 -7.86 -2.55 -0.85
C LEU A 9 -8.15 -1.31 -0.01
N THR A 10 -9.43 -0.97 0.13
CA THR A 10 -9.85 0.16 0.96
C THR A 10 -9.65 -0.18 2.44
N PRO A 11 -9.57 0.82 3.34
CA PRO A 11 -9.55 0.55 4.78
C PRO A 11 -10.75 -0.30 5.24
N GLU A 12 -11.92 -0.05 4.65
CA GLU A 12 -13.15 -0.80 4.93
C GLU A 12 -13.04 -2.27 4.52
N ASP A 13 -12.47 -2.55 3.34
CA ASP A 13 -12.24 -3.93 2.89
C ASP A 13 -11.29 -4.67 3.83
N ARG A 14 -10.24 -3.99 4.33
CA ARG A 14 -9.31 -4.60 5.30
C ARG A 14 -10.01 -4.94 6.61
N GLN A 15 -10.91 -4.06 7.09
CA GLN A 15 -11.73 -4.34 8.27
C GLN A 15 -12.70 -5.49 8.03
N LYS A 16 -13.35 -5.55 6.86
CA LYS A 16 -14.23 -6.67 6.49
C LYS A 16 -13.47 -7.99 6.48
N ILE A 17 -12.30 -8.05 5.84
CA ILE A 17 -11.42 -9.24 5.87
C ILE A 17 -11.12 -9.65 7.32
N TRP A 18 -10.76 -8.70 8.18
CA TRP A 18 -10.44 -8.99 9.57
C TRP A 18 -11.63 -9.54 10.36
N LYS A 19 -12.81 -8.92 10.23
CA LYS A 19 -14.04 -9.41 10.87
C LYS A 19 -14.41 -10.81 10.38
N THR A 20 -14.33 -11.06 9.07
CA THR A 20 -14.61 -12.36 8.48
C THR A 20 -13.60 -13.43 8.93
N TYR A 21 -12.32 -13.07 9.06
CA TYR A 21 -11.29 -13.96 9.58
C TYR A 21 -11.51 -14.28 11.08
N GLN A 22 -11.89 -13.29 11.89
CA GLN A 22 -12.18 -13.49 13.31
C GLN A 22 -13.43 -14.33 13.57
N ALA A 23 -14.46 -14.20 12.73
CA ALA A 23 -15.69 -14.99 12.84
C ALA A 23 -15.46 -16.50 12.66
N GLY A 24 -14.31 -16.91 12.12
CA GLY A 24 -13.97 -18.29 11.86
C GLY A 24 -14.69 -18.86 10.62
N GLY A 25 -14.26 -20.05 10.18
CA GLY A 25 -14.95 -20.81 9.13
C GLY A 25 -14.71 -20.36 7.67
N THR A 26 -13.92 -19.33 7.41
CA THR A 26 -13.58 -18.91 6.03
C THR A 26 -12.17 -19.26 5.64
N ASN A 27 -12.02 -19.91 4.48
CA ASN A 27 -10.71 -20.22 3.93
C ASN A 27 -10.05 -18.98 3.34
N ILE A 28 -8.72 -18.96 3.37
CA ILE A 28 -7.90 -17.86 2.84
C ILE A 28 -8.03 -17.76 1.32
N THR A 29 -8.29 -18.88 0.64
CA THR A 29 -8.60 -18.95 -0.80
C THR A 29 -9.86 -18.17 -1.11
N ASP A 30 -10.92 -18.40 -0.35
CA ASP A 30 -12.24 -17.81 -0.58
C ASP A 30 -12.19 -16.30 -0.32
N LEU A 31 -11.44 -15.87 0.70
CA LEU A 31 -11.15 -14.46 0.95
C LEU A 31 -10.38 -13.82 -0.22
N ALA A 32 -9.37 -14.52 -0.76
CA ALA A 32 -8.59 -14.01 -1.90
C ALA A 32 -9.46 -13.82 -3.15
N GLU A 33 -10.35 -14.79 -3.44
CA GLU A 33 -11.29 -14.71 -4.56
C GLU A 33 -12.33 -13.61 -4.37
N ARG A 34 -12.96 -13.55 -3.18
CA ARG A 34 -14.00 -12.56 -2.85
C ARG A 34 -13.51 -11.13 -2.97
N PHE A 35 -12.29 -10.87 -2.50
CA PHE A 35 -11.67 -9.55 -2.56
C PHE A 35 -10.81 -9.33 -3.82
N LYS A 36 -10.78 -10.30 -4.76
CA LYS A 36 -10.01 -10.24 -6.01
C LYS A 36 -8.55 -9.87 -5.80
N VAL A 37 -7.93 -10.43 -4.77
CA VAL A 37 -6.52 -10.20 -4.43
C VAL A 37 -5.76 -11.50 -4.29
N SER A 38 -4.44 -11.42 -4.41
CA SER A 38 -3.58 -12.58 -4.18
C SER A 38 -3.66 -13.06 -2.72
N ARG A 39 -3.52 -14.37 -2.50
CA ARG A 39 -3.41 -14.96 -1.15
C ARG A 39 -2.31 -14.30 -0.30
N PRO A 40 -1.10 -14.00 -0.83
CA PRO A 40 -0.09 -13.22 -0.10
C PRO A 40 -0.59 -11.86 0.40
N THR A 41 -1.46 -11.18 -0.35
CA THR A 41 -2.07 -9.91 0.08
C THR A 41 -2.96 -10.13 1.29
N ILE A 42 -3.79 -11.18 1.30
CA ILE A 42 -4.64 -11.54 2.43
C ILE A 42 -3.81 -11.80 3.69
N TYR A 43 -2.75 -12.63 3.59
CA TYR A 43 -1.85 -12.89 4.71
C TYR A 43 -1.26 -11.59 5.29
N LYS A 44 -0.76 -10.69 4.44
CA LYS A 44 -0.22 -9.38 4.87
C LYS A 44 -1.29 -8.50 5.53
N VAL A 45 -2.53 -8.53 5.03
CA VAL A 45 -3.64 -7.78 5.62
C VAL A 45 -3.98 -8.33 7.01
N ILE A 46 -4.06 -9.65 7.17
CA ILE A 46 -4.34 -10.30 8.46
C ILE A 46 -3.22 -10.00 9.47
N GLU A 47 -1.96 -10.14 9.07
CA GLU A 47 -0.79 -9.84 9.91
C GLU A 47 -0.83 -8.41 10.46
N ARG A 48 -1.26 -7.45 9.63
CA ARG A 48 -1.38 -6.04 10.00
C ARG A 48 -2.64 -5.74 10.80
N ALA A 49 -3.75 -6.38 10.46
CA ALA A 49 -5.00 -6.26 11.19
C ALA A 49 -4.87 -6.74 12.63
N ARG A 50 -4.02 -7.74 12.91
CA ARG A 50 -3.64 -8.12 14.29
C ARG A 50 -3.01 -6.98 15.08
N LYS A 51 -2.33 -6.04 14.41
CA LYS A 51 -1.75 -4.82 15.00
C LYS A 51 -2.72 -3.62 14.94
N HIS A 52 -3.98 -3.85 14.60
CA HIS A 52 -5.02 -2.82 14.40
C HIS A 52 -4.69 -1.80 13.30
N GLU A 53 -3.85 -2.17 12.33
CA GLU A 53 -3.47 -1.30 11.20
C GLU A 53 -4.31 -1.63 9.95
N PHE A 54 -5.35 -0.81 9.71
CA PHE A 54 -6.27 -0.97 8.57
C PHE A 54 -6.04 0.04 7.44
N GLU A 55 -5.28 1.10 7.70
CA GLU A 55 -4.99 2.12 6.70
C GLU A 55 -3.94 1.62 5.68
N PRO A 56 -4.12 1.93 4.38
CA PRO A 56 -3.06 1.70 3.41
C PRO A 56 -1.87 2.60 3.75
N ARG A 57 -0.71 2.00 4.01
CA ARG A 57 0.54 2.77 4.17
C ARG A 57 0.80 3.63 2.95
N LYS A 58 1.13 4.90 3.19
CA LYS A 58 1.71 5.76 2.17
C LYS A 58 3.06 5.18 1.79
N SER A 59 3.34 5.06 0.48
CA SER A 59 4.64 4.62 -0.05
C SER A 59 5.68 5.74 0.05
N THR A 60 5.68 6.47 1.17
CA THR A 60 6.60 7.58 1.39
C THR A 60 7.88 6.98 1.92
N ASN A 61 8.86 6.80 1.04
CA ASN A 61 10.18 6.36 1.45
C ASN A 61 10.83 7.47 2.29
N LEU A 62 11.12 7.17 3.56
CA LEU A 62 11.77 8.09 4.50
C LEU A 62 13.11 8.62 3.95
N ARG A 63 13.80 7.86 3.09
CA ARG A 63 15.02 8.29 2.38
C ARG A 63 14.82 9.59 1.61
N TYR A 64 13.62 9.84 1.09
CA TYR A 64 13.32 11.03 0.29
C TYR A 64 12.72 12.17 1.11
N ARG A 65 12.38 11.93 2.38
CA ARG A 65 11.77 12.92 3.30
C ARG A 65 12.80 13.52 4.27
N ASN A 66 14.07 13.57 3.90
CA ASN A 66 15.12 14.24 4.67
C ASN A 66 15.68 15.43 3.89
N LEU A 67 16.17 16.43 4.64
CA LEU A 67 16.72 17.67 4.09
C LEU A 67 17.85 17.40 3.09
N ARG A 68 18.73 16.44 3.41
CA ARG A 68 19.86 16.04 2.55
C ARG A 68 19.39 15.62 1.15
N TYR A 69 18.36 14.79 1.06
CA TYR A 69 17.81 14.37 -0.22
C TYR A 69 17.08 15.53 -0.93
N GLY A 70 16.38 16.38 -0.17
CA GLY A 70 15.77 17.61 -0.68
C GLY A 70 16.79 18.52 -1.37
N LEU A 71 17.88 18.85 -0.68
CA LEU A 71 18.98 19.66 -1.21
C LEU A 71 19.65 19.01 -2.43
N LYS A 72 19.90 17.70 -2.39
CA LYS A 72 20.44 16.96 -3.54
C LYS A 72 19.52 17.06 -4.77
N ARG A 73 18.19 16.99 -4.56
CA ARG A 73 17.19 17.12 -5.63
C ARG A 73 17.14 18.55 -6.16
N LEU A 74 17.20 19.55 -5.27
CA LEU A 74 17.23 20.96 -5.63
C LEU A 74 18.44 21.29 -6.51
N ALA A 75 19.65 20.94 -6.06
CA ALA A 75 20.89 21.18 -6.81
C ALA A 75 20.92 20.48 -8.18
N LYS A 76 20.21 19.36 -8.34
CA LYS A 76 20.05 18.68 -9.64
C LYS A 76 19.11 19.48 -10.56
N VAL A 77 18.02 20.02 -10.02
CA VAL A 77 17.05 20.81 -10.79
C VAL A 77 17.68 22.13 -11.24
N GLU A 78 18.39 22.82 -10.35
CA GLU A 78 19.09 24.08 -10.66
C GLU A 78 20.09 23.90 -11.82
N ARG A 79 20.96 22.89 -11.75
CA ARG A 79 21.89 22.57 -12.85
C ARG A 79 21.22 22.30 -14.17
N ASN A 80 20.05 21.65 -14.16
CA ASN A 80 19.32 21.38 -15.38
C ASN A 80 18.73 22.68 -15.98
N LEU A 81 18.28 23.61 -15.14
CA LEU A 81 17.75 24.90 -15.59
C LEU A 81 18.86 25.78 -16.15
N GLU A 82 20.01 25.83 -15.49
CA GLU A 82 21.18 26.60 -15.92
C GLU A 82 21.77 26.09 -17.25
N GLY A 83 21.81 24.77 -17.45
CA GLY A 83 22.30 24.17 -18.69
C GLY A 83 21.31 24.13 -19.86
N SER A 84 20.08 24.65 -19.66
CA SER A 84 19.04 24.73 -20.71
C SER A 84 18.99 26.11 -21.39
N CYS A 85 19.89 27.04 -21.03
CA CYS A 85 20.17 28.30 -21.71
C CYS A 85 21.48 28.20 -22.49
#